data_AF-A0A382UYS7-F1
#
_entry.id   AF-A0A382UYS7-F1
#
_cell.length_a   1.000
_cell.length_b   1.000
_cell.length_c   1.000
_cell.angle_alpha   90.00
_cell.angle_beta   90.00
_cell.angle_gamma   90.00
#
_symmetry.space_group_name_H-M   'P 1'
#
loop_
_entity.id
_entity.type
_entity.pdbx_description
1 polymer ?
#
loop_
_entity_poly.entity_id
_entity_poly.type
_entity_poly.pdbx_seq_one_letter_code
_entity_poly.pdbx_strand_id
1 'polypeptide(L)' 'MKSLYRSLAIVFVIFLWSCTSGDDIVDYSNLEPEDIESGPTIGYNEDRNVYFGDLHVHTKHSFDAYIFGTTATPDDAY' A
#
# COMPACT_ATOMS: atom_id res chain seq x y z
N MET A 1 37.82 -20.54 -19.49
CA MET A 1 36.48 -20.23 -20.03
C MET A 1 35.44 -21.27 -19.62
N LYS A 2 35.59 -22.57 -19.94
CA LYS A 2 34.60 -23.61 -19.59
C LYS A 2 34.34 -23.76 -18.08
N SER A 3 35.35 -23.61 -17.23
CA SER A 3 35.19 -23.63 -15.76
C SER A 3 34.42 -22.42 -15.22
N LEU A 4 34.58 -21.25 -15.85
CA LEU A 4 33.87 -20.02 -15.48
C LEU A 4 32.37 -20.13 -15.80
N TYR A 5 32.02 -20.65 -16.98
CA TYR A 5 30.62 -20.93 -17.35
C TYR A 5 29.98 -21.97 -16.43
N ARG A 6 30.74 -22.98 -15.98
CA ARG A 6 30.26 -23.99 -15.04
C ARG A 6 29.97 -23.39 -13.65
N SER A 7 30.84 -22.50 -13.16
CA SER A 7 30.59 -21.79 -11.90
C SER A 7 29.40 -20.82 -12.01
N LEU A 8 29.26 -20.12 -13.14
CA LEU A 8 28.13 -19.22 -13.37
C LEU A 8 26.79 -19.97 -13.40
N ALA A 9 26.76 -21.15 -14.03
CA ALA A 9 25.56 -22.00 -14.06
C ALA A 9 25.14 -22.47 -12.66
N ILE A 10 26.11 -22.83 -11.81
CA ILE A 10 25.83 -23.27 -10.42
C ILE A 10 25.24 -22.11 -9.60
N VAL A 11 25.82 -20.91 -9.72
CA VAL A 11 25.32 -19.70 -9.01
C VAL A 11 23.89 -19.36 -9.47
N PHE A 12 23.60 -19.47 -10.76
CA PHE A 12 22.27 -19.23 -11.32
C PHE A 12 21.23 -20.21 -10.78
N VAL A 13 21.57 -21.50 -10.67
CA VAL A 13 20.68 -22.54 -10.12
C VAL A 13 20.38 -22.29 -8.63
N ILE A 14 21.39 -21.87 -7.85
CA ILE A 14 21.20 -21.52 -6.43
C ILE A 14 20.27 -20.30 -6.29
N PHE A 15 20.41 -19.29 -7.15
CA PHE A 15 19.55 -18.11 -7.14
C PHE A 15 18.08 -18.46 -7.43
N LEU A 16 17.84 -19.38 -8.37
CA LEU A 16 16.49 -19.86 -8.70
C LEU A 16 15.83 -20.67 -7.56
N TRP A 17 16.62 -21.27 -6.68
CA TRP A 17 16.11 -22.02 -5.51
C TRP A 17 15.92 -21.15 -4.26
N SER A 18 16.34 -19.87 -4.30
CA SER A 18 16.28 -18.99 -3.12
C SER A 18 14.88 -18.41 -2.86
N CYS A 19 13.91 -18.66 -3.72
CA CYS A 19 12.52 -18.25 -3.52
C CYS A 19 11.66 -19.48 -3.18
N THR A 20 11.67 -19.85 -1.90
CA THR A 20 10.58 -20.64 -1.30
C THR A 20 10.24 -20.02 0.05
N SER A 21 9.58 -18.87 0.02
CA SER A 21 8.92 -18.35 1.22
C SER A 21 7.76 -19.29 1.53
N GLY A 22 7.76 -19.91 2.70
CA GLY A 22 6.56 -20.57 3.20
C GLY A 22 5.52 -19.51 3.48
N ASP A 23 4.51 -19.40 2.63
CA ASP A 23 3.33 -18.60 2.95
C ASP A 23 2.51 -19.36 3.99
N ASP A 24 2.60 -18.89 5.24
CA ASP A 24 1.74 -19.37 6.31
C ASP A 24 0.32 -18.86 6.04
N ILE A 25 -0.60 -19.77 5.74
CA ILE A 25 -2.02 -19.43 5.57
C ILE A 25 -2.59 -19.16 6.97
N VAL A 26 -2.88 -17.90 7.27
CA VAL A 26 -3.58 -17.53 8.50
C VAL A 26 -5.05 -17.93 8.38
N ASP A 27 -5.48 -18.84 9.25
CA ASP A 27 -6.87 -19.31 9.33
C ASP A 27 -7.70 -18.41 10.25
N TYR A 28 -8.63 -17.66 9.66
CA TYR A 28 -9.55 -16.76 10.37
C TYR A 28 -10.93 -17.37 10.63
N SER A 29 -11.12 -18.68 10.41
CA SER A 29 -12.42 -19.35 10.54
C SER A 29 -12.97 -19.40 11.97
N ASN A 30 -12.13 -19.16 12.98
CA ASN A 30 -12.48 -19.24 14.41
C ASN A 30 -12.49 -17.88 15.12
N LEU A 31 -12.66 -16.77 14.37
CA LEU A 31 -12.94 -15.49 15.00
C LEU A 31 -14.38 -15.52 15.53
N GLU A 32 -14.53 -15.68 16.85
CA GLU A 32 -15.79 -15.35 17.51
C GLU A 32 -16.11 -13.87 17.21
N PRO A 33 -17.36 -13.52 16.87
CA PRO A 33 -17.74 -12.13 16.70
C PRO A 33 -17.44 -11.40 18.00
N GLU A 34 -16.50 -10.46 17.97
CA GLU A 34 -16.36 -9.50 19.04
C GLU A 34 -17.72 -8.82 19.19
N ASP A 35 -18.20 -8.68 20.43
CA ASP A 35 -19.47 -8.02 20.75
C ASP A 35 -19.27 -6.51 20.51
N ILE A 36 -19.27 -6.12 19.24
CA ILE A 36 -19.12 -4.74 18.81
C ILE A 36 -20.42 -4.04 19.18
N GLU A 37 -20.37 -3.18 20.21
CA GLU A 37 -21.47 -2.27 20.52
C GLU A 37 -21.93 -1.59 19.22
N SER A 38 -23.19 -1.82 18.87
CA SER A 38 -23.81 -1.19 17.70
C SER A 38 -24.01 0.30 18.01
N GLY A 39 -23.01 1.10 17.66
CA GLY A 39 -23.00 2.53 17.91
C GLY A 39 -22.19 3.29 16.87
N PRO A 40 -22.43 4.60 16.73
CA PRO A 40 -21.62 5.44 15.86
C PRO A 40 -20.15 5.39 16.30
N THR A 41 -19.27 5.14 15.35
CA THR A 41 -17.83 5.21 15.57
C THR A 41 -17.40 6.65 15.79
N ILE A 42 -16.20 6.85 16.36
CA ILE A 42 -15.59 8.17 16.46
C ILE A 42 -15.43 8.74 15.05
N GLY A 43 -16.14 9.83 14.74
CA GLY A 43 -16.19 10.44 13.41
C GLY A 43 -17.48 10.17 12.61
N TYR A 44 -18.47 9.50 13.18
CA TYR A 44 -19.78 9.32 12.54
C TYR A 44 -20.44 10.67 12.22
N ASN A 45 -20.88 10.83 10.97
CA ASN A 45 -21.61 12.00 10.49
C ASN A 45 -23.12 11.71 10.44
N GLU A 46 -23.90 12.32 11.33
CA GLU A 46 -25.36 12.16 11.42
C GLU A 46 -26.10 12.58 10.14
N ASP A 47 -25.57 13.58 9.43
CA ASP A 47 -26.17 14.11 8.20
C ASP A 47 -25.96 13.16 7.01
N ARG A 48 -25.05 12.18 7.14
CA ARG A 48 -24.68 11.21 6.08
C ARG A 48 -24.35 11.89 4.74
N ASN A 49 -23.73 13.07 4.80
CA ASN A 49 -23.33 13.80 3.61
C ASN A 49 -22.33 12.98 2.79
N VAL A 50 -22.61 12.82 1.50
CA VAL A 50 -21.69 12.18 0.57
C VAL A 50 -20.79 13.26 -0.04
N TYR A 51 -19.49 13.15 0.18
CA TYR A 51 -18.49 13.99 -0.47
C TYR A 51 -17.97 13.28 -1.71
N PHE A 52 -17.84 14.03 -2.80
CA PHE A 52 -17.39 13.52 -4.09
C PHE A 52 -16.12 14.24 -4.52
N GLY A 53 -15.30 13.57 -5.33
CA GLY A 53 -14.01 14.09 -5.77
C GLY A 53 -12.89 13.80 -4.78
N ASP A 54 -11.73 14.41 -5.02
CA ASP A 54 -10.58 14.29 -4.13
C ASP A 54 -10.69 15.33 -3.02
N LEU A 55 -10.94 14.88 -1.79
CA LEU A 55 -11.15 15.76 -0.64
C LEU A 55 -9.82 16.26 -0.05
N HIS A 56 -8.71 15.62 -0.42
CA HIS A 56 -7.39 15.97 0.08
C HIS A 56 -6.41 15.97 -1.10
N VAL A 57 -6.02 17.17 -1.53
CA VAL A 57 -5.03 17.36 -2.59
C VAL A 57 -3.82 18.13 -2.05
N HIS A 58 -2.63 17.74 -2.49
CA HIS A 58 -1.41 18.52 -2.24
C HIS A 58 -1.19 19.50 -3.39
N THR A 59 -0.75 20.70 -3.08
CA THR A 59 -0.43 21.74 -4.08
C THR A 59 1.07 22.01 -4.06
N LYS A 60 1.57 22.77 -5.04
CA LYS A 60 3.00 23.15 -5.09
C LYS A 60 3.52 23.89 -3.85
N HIS A 61 2.64 24.29 -2.93
CA HIS A 61 3.02 24.92 -1.66
C HIS A 61 3.46 23.93 -0.58
N SER A 62 3.24 22.62 -0.75
CA SER A 62 3.84 21.61 0.14
C SER A 62 5.23 21.18 -0.36
N PHE A 63 6.08 20.77 0.56
CA PHE A 63 7.48 20.42 0.29
C PHE A 63 7.60 19.20 -0.65
N ASP A 64 6.85 18.14 -0.34
CA ASP A 64 6.81 16.89 -1.08
C ASP A 64 6.24 17.08 -2.50
N ALA A 65 5.10 17.76 -2.62
CA ALA A 65 4.46 18.00 -3.90
C ALA A 65 5.34 18.87 -4.81
N TYR A 66 6.02 19.89 -4.25
CA TYR A 66 6.98 20.70 -4.99
C TYR A 66 8.16 19.86 -5.51
N ILE A 67 8.78 19.03 -4.66
CA ILE A 67 9.91 18.18 -5.05
C ILE A 67 9.51 17.16 -6.12
N PHE A 68 8.29 16.64 -6.07
CA PHE A 68 7.79 15.70 -7.05
C PHE A 68 7.17 16.35 -8.30
N GLY A 69 7.28 17.68 -8.45
CA GLY A 69 6.91 18.38 -9.67
C GLY A 69 5.41 18.67 -9.82
N THR A 70 4.66 18.70 -8.72
CA THR A 70 3.27 19.19 -8.72
C THR A 70 3.25 20.67 -9.09
N THR A 71 2.51 21.03 -10.14
CA THR A 71 2.39 22.41 -10.62
C THR A 71 1.09 23.10 -10.18
N ALA A 72 0.10 22.31 -9.72
CA ALA A 72 -1.19 22.81 -9.28
C ALA A 72 -1.07 23.78 -8.10
N THR A 73 -1.85 24.86 -8.14
CA THR A 73 -2.02 25.83 -7.04
C THR A 73 -3.31 25.54 -6.26
N PRO A 74 -3.50 26.13 -5.07
CA PRO A 74 -4.79 26.04 -4.38
C PRO A 74 -5.98 26.52 -5.22
N ASP A 75 -5.76 27.47 -6.12
CA ASP A 75 -6.81 27.98 -7.01
C ASP A 75 -7.27 26.94 -8.04
N ASP A 76 -6.45 25.93 -8.35
CA ASP A 76 -6.82 24.83 -9.27
C ASP A 76 -7.70 23.77 -8.58
N ALA A 77 -7.88 23.84 -7.26
CA ALA A 77 -8.65 22.87 -6.46
C ALA A 77 -10.13 23.28 -6.24
N TYR A 78 -10.55 24.45 -6.73
CA TYR A 78 -11.90 25.01 -6.59
C TYR A 78 -12.45 25.47 -7.94
#